data_AF-A0A967H0Q1-F1
#
_entry.id   AF-A0A967H0Q1-F1
#
_cell.length_a   1.000
_cell.length_b   1.000
_cell.length_c   1.000
_cell.angle_alpha   90.00
_cell.angle_beta   90.00
_cell.angle_gamma   90.00
#
_symmetry.space_group_name_H-M   'P 1'
#
loop_
_entity.id
_entity.type
_entity.pdbx_description
1 polymer ?
#
loop_
_entity_poly.entity_id
_entity_poly.type
_entity_poly.pdbx_seq_one_letter_code
_entity_poly.pdbx_strand_id
1 'polypeptide(L)'
;GPGWSTACNTPFRRHKTWVHEGGCATPFVAHWPNGIRARHELRHTPSHVIDVVPTILELSGVESKREVPSPGRSLARTFKSG
;
A
#
# COMPACT_ATOMS: atom_id res chain seq x y z
N GLY A 1 3.66 -8.97 -25.39
CA GLY A 1 4.02 -7.83 -24.52
C GLY A 1 2.78 -7.12 -24.01
N PRO A 2 2.15 -6.21 -24.78
CA PRO A 2 1.03 -5.39 -24.29
C PRO A 2 -0.24 -6.17 -23.92
N GLY A 3 -0.58 -7.23 -24.67
CA GLY A 3 -1.77 -8.06 -24.40
C GLY A 3 -1.74 -8.73 -23.02
N TRP A 4 -0.66 -9.46 -22.71
CA TRP A 4 -0.46 -10.08 -21.39
C TRP A 4 -0.41 -9.07 -20.26
N SER A 5 0.22 -7.91 -20.49
CA SER A 5 0.27 -6.82 -19.51
C SER A 5 -1.13 -6.29 -19.18
N THR A 6 -1.95 -6.02 -20.20
CA THR A 6 -3.35 -5.59 -20.02
C THR A 6 -4.20 -6.68 -19.35
N ALA A 7 -3.98 -7.95 -19.68
CA ALA A 7 -4.68 -9.06 -19.02
C ALA A 7 -4.38 -9.09 -17.51
N CYS A 8 -3.11 -8.96 -17.11
CA CYS A 8 -2.71 -8.92 -15.69
C CYS A 8 -3.28 -7.73 -14.92
N ASN A 9 -3.59 -6.63 -15.62
CA ASN A 9 -4.09 -5.41 -15.00
C ASN A 9 -5.61 -5.28 -15.04
N THR A 10 -6.33 -6.18 -15.72
CA THR A 10 -7.79 -6.13 -15.82
C THR A 10 -8.41 -6.16 -14.42
N PRO A 11 -9.37 -5.27 -14.09
CA PRO A 11 -10.15 -4.41 -14.99
C PRO A 11 -9.53 -3.03 -15.30
N PHE A 12 -8.35 -2.74 -14.78
CA PHE A 12 -7.73 -1.43 -14.87
C PHE A 12 -7.13 -1.12 -16.25
N ARG A 13 -7.25 0.15 -16.65
CA ARG A 13 -6.80 0.63 -17.96
C ARG A 13 -5.27 0.72 -18.04
N ARG A 14 -4.70 0.21 -19.14
CA ARG A 14 -3.26 0.31 -19.52
C ARG A 14 -2.32 -0.44 -18.55
N HIS A 15 -1.03 -0.10 -18.57
CA HIS A 15 0.04 -0.78 -17.86
C HIS A 15 1.21 0.16 -17.57
N LYS A 16 2.32 -0.39 -17.04
CA LYS A 16 3.59 0.31 -16.78
C LYS A 16 3.89 1.36 -17.88
N THR A 17 4.37 2.53 -17.45
CA THR A 17 4.57 3.78 -18.22
C THR A 17 3.39 4.76 -18.15
N TRP A 18 2.16 4.28 -17.92
CA TRP A 18 0.98 5.14 -17.90
C TRP A 18 0.53 5.50 -16.48
N VAL A 19 -0.06 6.69 -16.30
CA VAL A 19 -0.65 7.15 -15.02
C VAL A 19 -2.09 6.64 -14.77
N HIS A 20 -2.56 5.73 -15.61
CA HIS A 20 -3.85 5.06 -15.42
C HIS A 20 -3.70 3.97 -14.36
N GLU A 21 -4.78 3.51 -13.77
CA GLU A 21 -4.75 2.51 -12.69
C GLU A 21 -3.95 1.26 -13.06
N GLY A 22 -3.99 0.77 -14.31
CA GLY A 22 -3.19 -0.38 -14.70
C GLY A 22 -1.68 -0.12 -14.68
N GLY A 23 -1.25 1.14 -14.69
CA GLY A 23 0.16 1.53 -14.56
C GLY A 23 0.62 1.87 -13.15
N CYS A 24 -0.29 2.08 -12.19
CA CYS A 24 0.07 2.51 -10.83
C CYS A 24 -0.61 1.74 -9.68
N ALA A 25 -1.72 1.05 -9.91
CA ALA A 25 -2.38 0.19 -8.93
C ALA A 25 -1.68 -1.17 -8.90
N THR A 26 -1.15 -1.55 -7.74
CA THR A 26 -0.45 -2.82 -7.53
C THR A 26 -1.06 -3.54 -6.34
N PRO A 27 -1.21 -4.88 -6.37
CA PRO A 27 -1.63 -5.64 -5.19
C PRO A 27 -0.72 -5.38 -4.00
N PHE A 28 -1.32 -5.18 -2.82
CA PHE A 28 -0.60 -5.00 -1.57
C PHE A 28 -1.06 -6.04 -0.55
N VAL A 29 -0.12 -6.85 -0.07
CA VAL A 29 -0.38 -7.91 0.92
C VAL A 29 0.46 -7.60 2.16
N ALA A 30 -0.20 -7.54 3.32
CA ALA A 30 0.45 -7.33 4.61
C ALA A 30 0.23 -8.55 5.52
N HIS A 31 1.30 -9.02 6.15
CA HIS A 31 1.27 -10.16 7.06
C HIS A 31 2.13 -9.89 8.29
N TRP A 32 1.51 -9.90 9.46
CA TRP A 32 2.20 -9.78 10.74
C TRP A 32 1.37 -10.45 11.85
N PRO A 33 1.61 -11.72 12.18
CA PRO A 33 0.77 -12.49 13.09
C PRO A 33 0.60 -11.86 14.48
N ASN A 34 1.65 -11.20 14.97
CA ASN A 34 1.67 -10.59 16.31
C ASN A 34 1.06 -9.18 16.36
N GLY A 35 0.84 -8.51 15.23
CA GLY A 35 0.33 -7.14 15.21
C GLY A 35 -0.88 -6.89 14.31
N ILE A 36 -1.20 -7.80 13.40
CA ILE A 36 -2.43 -7.81 12.61
C ILE A 36 -3.29 -8.97 13.12
N ARG A 37 -4.42 -8.67 13.76
CA ARG A 37 -5.36 -9.69 14.26
C ARG A 37 -6.30 -10.21 13.17
N ALA A 38 -6.61 -9.36 12.18
CA ALA A 38 -7.37 -9.71 11.00
C ALA A 38 -6.85 -10.97 10.31
N ARG A 39 -7.75 -11.80 9.78
CA ARG A 39 -7.42 -13.01 9.01
C ARG A 39 -8.24 -13.04 7.73
N HIS A 40 -7.56 -13.16 6.59
CA HIS A 40 -8.18 -13.23 5.26
C HIS A 40 -9.09 -12.04 4.89
N GLU A 41 -8.81 -10.85 5.42
CA GLU A 41 -9.60 -9.66 5.14
C GLU A 41 -9.09 -8.87 3.93
N LEU A 42 -10.02 -8.49 3.05
CA LEU A 42 -9.78 -7.52 1.99
C LEU A 42 -10.04 -6.10 2.51
N ARG A 43 -9.18 -5.16 2.14
CA ARG A 43 -9.29 -3.76 2.54
C ARG A 43 -9.28 -2.87 1.30
N HIS A 44 -10.19 -1.90 1.27
CA HIS A 44 -10.34 -0.93 0.19
C HIS A 44 -9.81 0.47 0.56
N THR A 45 -9.16 0.60 1.72
CA THR A 45 -8.54 1.86 2.16
C THR A 45 -7.50 2.31 1.12
N PRO A 46 -7.68 3.50 0.51
CA PRO A 46 -6.68 4.04 -0.41
C PRO A 46 -5.31 4.09 0.28
N SER A 47 -4.30 3.53 -0.39
CA SER A 47 -2.95 3.40 0.13
C SER A 47 -1.96 3.64 -1.00
N HIS A 48 -0.79 4.18 -0.67
CA HIS A 48 0.29 4.45 -1.61
C HIS A 48 1.62 3.94 -1.07
N VAL A 49 2.59 3.64 -1.94
CA VAL A 49 3.90 3.10 -1.51
C VAL A 49 4.64 4.00 -0.51
N ILE A 50 4.39 5.31 -0.55
CA ILE A 50 4.97 6.30 0.37
C ILE A 50 4.47 6.16 1.82
N ASP A 51 3.39 5.42 2.04
CA ASP A 51 2.80 5.17 3.36
C ASP A 51 3.59 4.12 4.14
N VAL A 52 4.44 3.33 3.48
CA VAL A 52 5.22 2.25 4.11
C VAL A 52 6.21 2.79 5.15
N VAL A 53 6.98 3.83 4.80
CA VAL A 53 7.97 4.42 5.71
C VAL A 53 7.34 4.97 7.00
N PRO A 54 6.32 5.85 6.97
CA PRO A 54 5.68 6.32 8.20
C PRO A 54 4.99 5.19 8.98
N THR A 55 4.52 4.13 8.31
CA THR A 55 3.98 2.93 9.00
C THR A 55 5.06 2.21 9.80
N ILE A 56 6.23 1.95 9.21
CA ILE A 56 7.34 1.28 9.91
C ILE A 56 7.85 2.13 11.07
N LEU A 57 7.98 3.45 10.88
CA LEU A 57 8.40 4.37 11.94
C LEU A 57 7.42 4.35 13.12
N GLU A 58 6.10 4.48 12.87
CA GLU A 58 5.08 4.37 13.94
C GLU A 58 5.18 3.04 14.68
N LEU A 59 5.29 1.92 13.96
CA LEU A 59 5.32 0.58 14.57
C LEU A 59 6.61 0.30 15.35
N SER A 60 7.72 0.92 14.95
CA SER A 60 9.01 0.78 15.64
C SER A 60 9.18 1.73 16.83
N GLY A 61 8.30 2.73 16.98
CA GLY A 61 8.45 3.78 17.98
C GLY A 61 9.60 4.75 17.70
N VAL A 62 10.17 4.74 16.49
CA VAL A 62 11.27 5.64 16.10
C VAL A 62 10.69 6.92 15.52
N GLU A 63 11.14 8.06 16.05
CA GLU A 63 10.76 9.37 15.51
C GLU A 63 11.46 9.66 14.18
N SER A 64 10.69 10.22 13.23
CA SER A 64 11.21 10.71 11.96
C SER A 64 12.09 11.94 12.20
N LYS A 65 13.36 11.90 11.77
CA LYS A 65 14.27 13.05 11.77
C LYS A 65 14.18 13.92 10.52
N ARG A 66 13.16 13.73 9.68
CA ARG A 66 13.00 14.53 8.46
C ARG A 66 12.58 15.95 8.83
N GLU A 67 13.28 16.92 8.26
CA GLU A 67 12.92 18.33 8.35
C GLU A 67 11.59 18.62 7.64
N VAL A 68 11.34 17.91 6.53
CA VAL A 68 10.08 17.97 5.79
C VAL A 68 9.18 16.79 6.20
N PRO A 69 7.89 17.02 6.50
CA PRO A 69 6.94 15.95 6.79
C PRO A 69 6.89 14.89 5.68
N SER A 70 6.72 13.63 6.06
CA SER A 70 6.48 12.57 5.08
C SER A 70 5.19 12.84 4.31
N PRO A 71 5.17 12.71 2.96
CA PRO A 71 3.94 12.87 2.19
C PRO A 71 2.96 11.71 2.41
N GLY A 72 3.46 10.55 2.85
CA GLY A 72 2.65 9.39 3.21
C GLY A 72 2.12 9.45 4.64
N ARG A 73 1.09 8.65 4.90
CA ARG A 73 0.45 8.49 6.22
C ARG A 73 0.56 7.03 6.65
N SER A 74 0.73 6.78 7.94
CA SER A 74 0.82 5.42 8.45
C SER A 74 -0.47 4.63 8.22
N LEU A 75 -0.30 3.39 7.75
CA LEU A 75 -1.37 2.40 7.57
C LEU A 75 -1.65 1.60 8.85
N ALA A 76 -0.94 1.83 9.95
CA ALA A 76 -1.10 1.02 11.17
C ALA A 76 -2.54 0.98 11.67
N ARG A 77 -3.28 2.09 11.54
CA ARG A 77 -4.70 2.19 11.93
C ARG A 77 -5.60 1.29 11.06
N THR A 78 -5.26 1.11 9.79
CA THR A 78 -5.99 0.27 8.85
C THR A 78 -6.08 -1.19 9.32
N PHE A 79 -5.11 -1.65 10.12
CA PHE A 79 -5.04 -3.03 10.63
C PHE A 79 -5.54 -3.21 12.07
N LYS A 80 -5.95 -2.13 12.76
CA LYS A 80 -6.45 -2.19 14.15
C LYS A 80 -7.93 -2.54 14.24
N SER A 81 -8.69 -2.35 13.16
CA SER A 81 -10.11 -2.70 13.09
C SER A 81 -10.26 -4.16 12.68
N GLY A 82 -10.75 -4.96 13.64
CA GLY A 82 -11.28 -6.31 13.50
C GLY A 82 -12.29 -6.53 14.62
#